data_AF-A0A7J8L5E7-F1
#
_entry.id   AF-A0A7J8L5E7-F1
#
_cell.length_a   1.000
_cell.length_b   1.000
_cell.length_c   1.000
_cell.angle_alpha   90.00
_cell.angle_beta   90.00
_cell.angle_gamma   90.00
#
_symmetry.space_group_name_H-M   'P 1'
#
loop_
_entity.id
_entity.type
_entity.pdbx_description
1 polymer ?
#
loop_
_entity_poly.entity_id
_entity_poly.type
_entity_poly.pdbx_seq_one_letter_code
_entity_poly.pdbx_strand_id
1 'polypeptide(L)'
;MVLPLEMLQQLKPSDFPNQEEYEAWQRRNLKLLEAGLLLHPLVPLDDENTAPQQLREIIDGALEKPLETSKNNETMQALRTVVLSLACRTSNNIGSVSETSTHWADGFPMNLKIYQMLLEACFDVNDETSVIEELDEVLEIIKKTWLVLGMNQMLHNLCFLWILFNRYATMDQAEGDLLSAGNNLLIKVENDAKAMKGDENYCRMLSSTLGAILSWAEKRLLGYHRYFRSDNAESTMGCVVSMAVLSVKIMEGGEGISNEDHIEGNEMDVGQEKVDAYIKSSLRAAFVQAKRLKVLSVDNVFRQIMETVKSSKSSSTGQQNELPFMAKLAEDVSTLAFTEIETFSPILKRWHPLAAGVAVATLHSCYGNELKQYVSSIDELTPDILEVMKGADKLEKDLVQIAVENSEDSEDGGKSIIREMLPYEADSVTSNLVKSWIKTRTDRLKEWVDRNLQQEVSYGLNMVKFGVFDP
;
A
#
# COMPACT_ATOMS: atom_id res chain seq x y z
N MET A 1 38.03 20.04 -18.91
CA MET A 1 37.44 19.56 -20.18
C MET A 1 35.95 19.35 -19.96
N VAL A 2 35.07 19.89 -20.82
CA VAL A 2 33.62 19.68 -20.74
C VAL A 2 33.21 18.64 -21.78
N LEU A 3 32.97 17.40 -21.33
CA LEU A 3 32.83 16.25 -22.23
C LEU A 3 31.70 16.42 -23.28
N PRO A 4 30.46 16.82 -22.94
CA PRO A 4 29.39 16.94 -23.93
C PRO A 4 29.70 18.01 -24.98
N LEU A 5 30.37 19.09 -24.58
CA LEU A 5 30.78 20.15 -25.50
C LEU A 5 31.84 19.66 -26.49
N GLU A 6 32.82 18.89 -26.03
CA GLU A 6 33.84 18.30 -26.92
C GLU A 6 33.22 17.27 -27.88
N MET A 7 32.29 16.45 -27.39
CA MET A 7 31.55 15.49 -28.23
C MET A 7 30.76 16.21 -29.35
N LEU A 8 30.07 17.30 -29.01
CA LEU A 8 29.36 18.16 -29.98
C LEU A 8 30.28 18.77 -31.04
N GLN A 9 31.55 19.05 -30.72
CA GLN A 9 32.51 19.63 -31.67
C GLN A 9 33.22 18.60 -32.56
N GLN A 10 33.34 17.36 -32.09
CA GLN A 10 34.16 16.35 -32.75
C GLN A 10 33.33 15.44 -33.67
N LEU A 11 32.10 15.12 -33.29
CA LEU A 11 31.24 14.23 -34.08
C LEU A 11 30.41 15.00 -35.11
N LYS A 12 30.32 14.43 -36.31
CA LYS A 12 29.63 15.00 -37.47
C LYS A 12 28.38 14.19 -37.79
N PRO A 13 27.40 14.75 -38.54
CA PRO A 13 26.22 14.00 -38.98
C PRO A 13 26.57 12.71 -39.74
N SER A 14 27.71 12.68 -40.43
CA SER A 14 28.21 11.50 -41.17
C SER A 14 28.57 10.30 -40.28
N ASP A 15 28.76 10.53 -38.98
CA ASP A 15 29.17 9.49 -38.03
C ASP A 15 27.95 8.71 -37.48
N PHE A 16 26.73 9.06 -37.92
CA PHE A 16 25.48 8.49 -37.44
C PHE A 16 24.72 7.75 -38.55
N PRO A 17 23.93 6.72 -38.22
CA PRO A 17 23.16 5.94 -39.20
C PRO A 17 22.12 6.78 -39.96
N ASN A 18 21.53 7.77 -39.27
CA ASN A 18 20.51 8.64 -39.82
C ASN A 18 20.52 10.01 -39.11
N GLN A 19 19.84 10.98 -39.73
CA GLN A 19 19.76 12.35 -39.23
C GLN A 19 18.97 12.45 -37.91
N GLU A 20 17.97 11.60 -37.71
CA GLU A 20 17.12 11.59 -36.51
C GLU A 20 17.91 11.20 -35.25
N GLU A 21 18.76 10.16 -35.34
CA GLU A 21 19.67 9.74 -34.28
C GLU A 21 20.72 10.80 -33.97
N TYR A 22 21.24 11.48 -35.00
CA TYR A 22 22.15 12.60 -34.82
C TYR A 22 21.49 13.75 -34.04
N GLU A 23 20.26 14.13 -34.41
CA GLU A 23 19.50 15.17 -33.72
C GLU A 23 19.15 14.75 -32.29
N ALA A 24 18.74 13.50 -32.07
CA ALA A 24 18.48 12.97 -30.74
C ALA A 24 19.75 12.99 -29.87
N TRP A 25 20.91 12.60 -30.42
CA TRP A 25 22.21 12.68 -29.75
C TRP A 25 22.61 14.13 -29.42
N GLN A 26 22.43 15.08 -30.34
CA GLN A 26 22.70 16.49 -30.08
C GLN A 26 21.85 17.01 -28.92
N ARG A 27 20.53 16.74 -28.96
CA ARG A 27 19.60 17.12 -27.89
C ARG A 27 20.00 16.53 -26.54
N ARG A 28 20.43 15.26 -26.50
CA ARG A 28 20.92 14.62 -25.26
C ARG A 28 22.14 15.34 -24.70
N ASN A 29 23.13 15.69 -25.53
CA ASN A 29 24.33 16.41 -25.07
C ASN A 29 24.02 17.82 -24.57
N LEU A 30 23.10 18.54 -25.23
CA LEU A 30 22.65 19.85 -24.76
C LEU A 30 21.92 19.76 -23.42
N LYS A 31 21.05 18.77 -23.24
CA LYS A 31 20.41 18.50 -21.94
C LYS A 31 21.39 18.10 -20.84
N LEU A 32 22.47 17.40 -21.18
CA LEU A 32 23.55 17.10 -20.22
C LEU A 32 24.27 18.38 -19.76
N LEU A 33 24.53 19.31 -20.69
CA LEU A 33 25.09 20.62 -20.35
C LEU A 33 24.13 21.43 -19.48
N GLU A 34 22.84 21.44 -19.83
CA GLU A 34 21.79 22.09 -19.04
C GLU A 34 21.73 21.55 -17.61
N ALA A 35 21.68 20.23 -17.46
CA ALA A 35 21.60 19.56 -16.17
C ALA A 35 22.81 19.88 -15.29
N GLY A 36 24.01 19.80 -15.84
CA GLY A 36 25.25 20.00 -15.08
C GLY A 36 25.57 21.47 -14.76
N LEU A 37 25.30 22.39 -15.69
CA LEU A 37 25.72 23.79 -15.56
C LEU A 37 24.63 24.71 -15.00
N LEU A 38 23.35 24.38 -15.21
CA LEU A 38 22.22 25.23 -14.84
C LEU A 38 21.35 24.64 -13.73
N LEU A 39 20.95 23.37 -13.85
CA LEU A 39 19.99 22.78 -12.91
C LEU A 39 20.66 22.31 -11.61
N HIS A 40 21.82 21.68 -11.72
CA HIS A 40 22.51 21.07 -10.60
C HIS A 40 23.99 21.47 -10.55
N PRO A 41 24.35 22.77 -10.58
CA PRO A 41 25.75 23.14 -10.46
C PRO A 41 26.24 22.97 -9.02
N LEU A 42 27.47 22.50 -8.85
CA LEU A 42 28.12 22.46 -7.52
C LEU A 42 28.31 23.88 -6.96
N VAL A 43 28.71 24.81 -7.84
CA VAL A 43 28.86 26.23 -7.52
C VAL A 43 27.59 26.97 -7.94
N PRO A 44 26.86 27.61 -7.02
CA PRO A 44 25.64 28.36 -7.34
C PRO A 44 25.84 29.36 -8.49
N LEU A 45 24.77 29.62 -9.23
CA LEU A 45 24.75 30.64 -10.27
C LEU A 45 24.80 32.03 -9.61
N ASP A 46 25.53 32.95 -10.23
CA ASP A 46 25.52 34.37 -9.85
C ASP A 46 24.34 35.05 -10.57
N ASP A 47 23.52 35.80 -9.82
CA ASP A 47 22.31 36.45 -10.33
C ASP A 47 22.62 37.55 -11.36
N GLU A 48 23.83 38.13 -11.31
CA GLU A 48 24.30 39.17 -12.23
C GLU A 48 24.84 38.60 -13.55
N ASN A 49 24.99 37.27 -13.66
CA ASN A 49 25.57 36.64 -14.84
C ASN A 49 24.49 36.39 -15.93
N THR A 50 24.71 36.89 -17.14
CA THR A 50 23.83 36.66 -18.30
C THR A 50 24.04 35.30 -18.97
N ALA A 51 25.17 34.63 -18.70
CA ALA A 51 25.53 33.34 -19.32
C ALA A 51 24.51 32.21 -19.10
N PRO A 52 23.84 32.07 -17.93
CA PRO A 52 22.79 31.08 -17.73
C PRO A 52 21.59 31.28 -18.67
N GLN A 53 21.17 32.53 -18.86
CA GLN A 53 20.06 32.86 -19.76
C GLN A 53 20.45 32.64 -21.23
N GLN A 54 21.66 33.05 -21.61
CA GLN A 54 22.20 32.79 -22.96
C GLN A 54 22.31 31.30 -23.26
N LEU A 55 22.69 30.46 -22.29
CA LEU A 55 22.73 29.02 -22.49
C LEU A 55 21.32 28.44 -22.74
N ARG A 56 20.30 28.89 -22.00
CA ARG A 56 18.91 28.48 -22.24
C ARG A 56 18.43 28.88 -23.63
N GLU A 57 18.68 30.13 -24.04
CA GLU A 57 18.31 30.61 -25.38
C GLU A 57 18.97 29.78 -26.51
N ILE A 58 20.24 29.40 -26.35
CA ILE A 58 20.94 28.54 -27.31
C ILE A 58 20.34 27.13 -27.33
N ILE A 59 20.01 26.56 -26.17
CA ILE A 59 19.39 25.22 -26.07
C ILE A 59 17.99 25.24 -26.69
N ASP A 60 17.17 26.24 -26.38
CA ASP A 60 15.82 26.39 -26.92
C ASP A 60 15.85 26.56 -28.44
N GLY A 61 16.75 27.40 -28.95
CA GLY A 61 16.96 27.54 -30.40
C GLY A 61 17.42 26.22 -31.05
N ALA A 62 18.23 25.42 -30.36
CA ALA A 62 18.69 24.12 -30.83
C ALA A 62 17.59 23.03 -30.81
N LEU A 63 16.53 23.20 -30.01
CA LEU A 63 15.37 22.30 -30.01
C LEU A 63 14.47 22.54 -31.23
N GLU A 64 14.42 23.78 -31.74
CA GLU A 64 13.67 24.15 -32.94
C GLU A 64 14.45 23.85 -34.22
N LYS A 65 15.76 24.12 -34.25
CA LYS A 65 16.63 23.86 -35.40
C LYS A 65 17.94 23.21 -34.95
N PRO A 66 18.36 22.06 -35.51
CA PRO A 66 19.61 21.39 -35.15
C PRO A 66 20.82 22.31 -35.28
N LEU A 67 21.76 22.22 -34.33
CA LEU A 67 22.99 23.00 -34.36
C LEU A 67 23.88 22.53 -35.51
N GLU A 68 24.38 23.46 -36.32
CA GLU A 68 25.44 23.12 -37.28
C GLU A 68 26.78 23.07 -36.52
N THR A 69 27.33 21.86 -36.32
CA THR A 69 28.55 21.61 -35.50
C THR A 69 29.86 22.02 -36.17
N SER A 70 29.82 22.84 -37.22
CA SER A 70 31.05 23.31 -37.86
C SER A 70 31.83 24.22 -36.91
N LYS A 71 33.14 24.02 -36.79
CA LYS A 71 34.02 24.78 -35.85
C LYS A 71 34.02 26.31 -36.08
N ASN A 72 33.54 26.76 -37.24
CA ASN A 72 33.48 28.17 -37.61
C ASN A 72 32.07 28.76 -37.49
N ASN A 73 31.09 28.00 -36.99
CA ASN A 73 29.75 28.51 -36.76
C ASN A 73 29.71 29.42 -35.53
N GLU A 74 29.13 30.61 -35.70
CA GLU A 74 28.93 31.61 -34.65
C GLU A 74 28.14 31.03 -33.46
N THR A 75 27.12 30.19 -33.70
CA THR A 75 26.33 29.60 -32.62
C THR A 75 27.13 28.59 -31.79
N MET A 76 28.02 27.82 -32.43
CA MET A 76 28.89 26.86 -31.74
C MET A 76 30.00 27.56 -30.94
N GLN A 77 30.50 28.69 -31.44
CA GLN A 77 31.45 29.53 -30.71
C GLN A 77 30.80 30.23 -29.52
N ALA A 78 29.57 30.73 -29.69
CA ALA A 78 28.76 31.29 -28.61
C ALA A 78 28.51 30.24 -27.52
N LEU A 79 28.04 29.04 -27.90
CA LEU A 79 27.85 27.92 -26.98
C LEU A 79 29.13 27.59 -26.21
N ARG A 80 30.26 27.46 -26.92
CA ARG A 80 31.57 27.19 -26.29
C ARG A 80 31.93 28.24 -25.26
N THR A 81 31.75 29.51 -25.59
CA THR A 81 32.11 30.64 -24.71
C THR A 81 31.27 30.63 -23.44
N VAL A 82 29.95 30.48 -23.60
CA VAL A 82 28.98 30.42 -22.49
C VAL A 82 29.25 29.20 -21.61
N VAL A 83 29.41 28.01 -22.20
CA VAL A 83 29.68 26.76 -21.46
C VAL A 83 30.98 26.83 -20.68
N LEU A 84 32.06 27.33 -21.27
CA LEU A 84 33.35 27.47 -20.57
C LEU A 84 33.28 28.52 -19.45
N SER A 85 32.58 29.64 -19.67
CA SER A 85 32.31 30.63 -18.60
C SER A 85 31.55 30.00 -17.43
N LEU A 86 30.54 29.18 -17.72
CA LEU A 86 29.74 28.50 -16.70
C LEU A 86 30.49 27.35 -16.03
N ALA A 87 31.40 26.66 -16.72
CA ALA A 87 32.12 25.51 -16.17
C ALA A 87 33.37 25.91 -15.38
N CYS A 88 33.99 27.06 -15.66
CA CYS A 88 35.25 27.48 -15.03
C CYS A 88 35.03 28.47 -13.85
N ARG A 89 33.91 28.37 -13.12
CA ARG A 89 33.61 29.27 -11.99
C ARG A 89 34.53 28.96 -10.81
N THR A 90 35.12 29.99 -10.22
CA THR A 90 35.89 29.89 -8.97
C THR A 90 34.96 30.11 -7.78
N SER A 91 34.95 29.18 -6.81
CA SER A 91 34.27 29.40 -5.53
C SER A 91 35.07 30.38 -4.67
N ASN A 92 34.43 31.45 -4.19
CA ASN A 92 35.06 32.45 -3.30
C ASN A 92 35.47 31.89 -1.93
N ASN A 93 35.15 30.64 -1.61
CA ASN A 93 35.43 30.00 -0.31
C ASN A 93 36.61 29.01 -0.30
N ILE A 94 37.31 28.79 -1.42
CA ILE A 94 38.47 27.90 -1.46
C ILE A 94 39.71 28.76 -1.69
N GLY A 95 40.44 29.02 -0.59
CA GLY A 95 41.70 29.75 -0.60
C GLY A 95 42.70 29.15 -1.59
N SER A 96 43.32 30.03 -2.37
CA SER A 96 44.32 29.81 -3.42
C SER A 96 44.99 28.43 -3.46
N VAL A 97 44.86 27.72 -4.59
CA VAL A 97 45.98 27.36 -5.48
C VAL A 97 45.40 27.16 -6.89
N SER A 98 46.08 27.75 -7.86
CA SER A 98 45.93 27.60 -9.31
C SER A 98 45.76 26.14 -9.76
N GLU A 99 44.57 25.80 -10.23
CA GLU A 99 44.29 24.95 -11.40
C GLU A 99 42.85 25.26 -11.83
N THR A 100 42.62 25.60 -13.10
CA THR A 100 41.28 25.84 -13.66
C THR A 100 40.46 24.53 -13.64
N SER A 101 39.93 24.18 -12.47
CA SER A 101 39.03 23.05 -12.29
C SER A 101 37.75 23.32 -13.07
N THR A 102 37.48 22.46 -14.06
CA THR A 102 36.27 22.57 -14.89
C THR A 102 35.11 21.90 -14.17
N HIS A 103 34.26 22.67 -13.53
CA HIS A 103 33.08 22.22 -12.80
C HIS A 103 31.86 22.17 -13.73
N TRP A 104 31.65 21.04 -14.41
CA TRP A 104 30.48 20.88 -15.30
C TRP A 104 29.57 19.71 -14.92
N ALA A 105 30.10 18.67 -14.27
CA ALA A 105 29.36 17.48 -13.86
C ALA A 105 29.50 17.22 -12.36
N ASP A 106 29.85 18.25 -11.58
CA ASP A 106 30.30 18.08 -10.20
C ASP A 106 29.13 18.14 -9.20
N GLY A 107 27.93 18.42 -9.69
CA GLY A 107 26.71 18.47 -8.89
C GLY A 107 26.27 17.10 -8.41
N PHE A 108 25.89 17.04 -7.13
CA PHE A 108 25.47 15.79 -6.49
C PHE A 108 24.35 15.04 -7.24
N PRO A 109 23.25 15.67 -7.69
CA PRO A 109 22.19 14.96 -8.43
C PRO A 109 22.65 14.34 -9.75
N MET A 110 23.54 15.02 -10.47
CA MET A 110 24.07 14.53 -11.74
C MET A 110 24.99 13.33 -11.53
N ASN A 111 25.90 13.43 -10.56
CA ASN A 111 26.78 12.32 -10.17
C ASN A 111 25.99 11.10 -9.70
N LEU A 112 24.94 11.32 -8.91
CA LEU A 112 24.04 10.27 -8.47
C LEU A 112 23.37 9.56 -9.65
N LYS A 113 22.92 10.32 -10.67
CA LYS A 113 22.28 9.73 -11.84
C LYS A 113 23.26 8.93 -12.70
N ILE A 114 24.49 9.41 -12.87
CA ILE A 114 25.56 8.65 -13.52
C ILE A 114 25.83 7.37 -12.75
N TYR A 115 25.92 7.45 -11.43
CA TYR A 115 26.15 6.29 -10.57
C TYR A 115 25.03 5.25 -10.66
N GLN A 116 23.77 5.71 -10.70
CA GLN A 116 22.62 4.84 -10.92
C GLN A 116 22.74 4.09 -12.25
N MET A 117 23.10 4.77 -13.35
CA MET A 117 23.31 4.12 -14.66
C MET A 117 24.46 3.11 -14.64
N LEU A 118 25.52 3.36 -13.87
CA LEU A 118 26.60 2.38 -13.71
C LEU A 118 26.11 1.12 -12.98
N LEU A 119 25.30 1.27 -11.94
CA LEU A 119 24.73 0.15 -11.21
C LEU A 119 23.70 -0.64 -12.03
N GLU A 120 23.09 -0.04 -13.05
CA GLU A 120 22.23 -0.77 -13.99
C GLU A 120 23.01 -1.87 -14.75
N ALA A 121 24.34 -1.76 -14.87
CA ALA A 121 25.19 -2.80 -15.47
C ALA A 121 25.33 -4.07 -14.61
N CYS A 122 24.83 -4.08 -13.38
CA CYS A 122 24.79 -5.26 -12.52
C CYS A 122 23.66 -6.24 -12.85
N PHE A 123 22.82 -5.93 -13.83
CA PHE A 123 21.64 -6.73 -14.20
C PHE A 123 21.74 -7.21 -15.65
N ASP A 124 21.12 -8.35 -15.94
CA ASP A 124 21.11 -8.91 -17.31
C ASP A 124 20.30 -7.99 -18.25
N VAL A 125 20.78 -7.84 -19.48
CA VAL A 125 20.14 -7.02 -20.51
C VAL A 125 18.88 -7.68 -21.07
N ASN A 126 18.80 -9.00 -21.03
CA ASN A 126 17.68 -9.80 -21.51
C ASN A 126 16.67 -10.11 -20.40
N ASP A 127 17.16 -10.18 -19.15
CA ASP A 127 16.35 -10.41 -17.96
C ASP A 127 16.66 -9.36 -16.90
N GLU A 128 15.90 -8.26 -16.95
CA GLU A 128 16.15 -7.08 -16.13
C GLU A 128 15.95 -7.29 -14.62
N THR A 129 15.39 -8.43 -14.18
CA THR A 129 15.30 -8.81 -12.77
C THR A 129 16.50 -9.65 -12.33
N SER A 130 17.10 -10.43 -13.24
CA SER A 130 18.28 -11.24 -12.92
C SER A 130 19.54 -10.40 -12.74
N VAL A 131 20.26 -10.68 -11.67
CA VAL A 131 21.61 -10.14 -11.42
C VAL A 131 22.63 -10.96 -12.21
N ILE A 132 23.67 -10.31 -12.74
CA ILE A 132 24.76 -11.00 -13.47
C ILE A 132 25.61 -11.88 -12.54
N GLU A 133 26.25 -12.91 -13.08
CA GLU A 133 27.12 -13.81 -12.31
C GLU A 133 28.34 -13.07 -11.74
N GLU A 134 28.91 -12.12 -12.49
CA GLU A 134 30.09 -11.33 -12.13
C GLU A 134 29.76 -10.04 -11.34
N LEU A 135 28.74 -10.09 -10.48
CA LEU A 135 28.28 -8.93 -9.71
C LEU A 135 29.43 -8.28 -8.93
N ASP A 136 30.22 -9.09 -8.22
CA ASP A 136 31.28 -8.59 -7.35
C ASP A 136 32.40 -7.93 -8.17
N GLU A 137 32.80 -8.51 -9.30
CA GLU A 137 33.80 -7.91 -10.19
C GLU A 137 33.33 -6.57 -10.76
N VAL A 138 32.06 -6.48 -11.17
CA VAL A 138 31.48 -5.24 -11.71
C VAL A 138 31.38 -4.18 -10.63
N LEU A 139 30.93 -4.54 -9.42
CA LEU A 139 30.88 -3.61 -8.30
C LEU A 139 32.28 -3.10 -7.91
N GLU A 140 33.31 -3.94 -7.95
CA GLU A 140 34.71 -3.51 -7.71
C GLU A 140 35.22 -2.53 -8.78
N ILE A 141 34.81 -2.68 -10.03
CA ILE A 141 35.11 -1.70 -11.09
C ILE A 141 34.36 -0.39 -10.84
N ILE A 142 33.07 -0.46 -10.52
CA ILE A 142 32.23 0.71 -10.23
C ILE A 142 32.77 1.48 -9.02
N LYS A 143 33.25 0.81 -7.97
CA LYS A 143 33.86 1.45 -6.79
C LYS A 143 35.04 2.35 -7.13
N LYS A 144 35.79 2.08 -8.21
CA LYS A 144 36.90 2.94 -8.65
C LYS A 144 36.43 4.33 -9.11
N THR A 145 35.15 4.48 -9.43
CA THR A 145 34.55 5.77 -9.81
C THR A 145 34.15 6.64 -8.61
N TRP A 146 34.18 6.10 -7.38
CA TRP A 146 33.67 6.78 -6.20
C TRP A 146 34.32 8.13 -5.93
N LEU A 147 35.65 8.20 -6.03
CA LEU A 147 36.39 9.46 -5.83
C LEU A 147 35.98 10.55 -6.83
N VAL A 148 35.64 10.16 -8.05
CA VAL A 148 35.25 11.10 -9.12
C VAL A 148 33.80 11.56 -8.93
N LEU A 149 32.91 10.65 -8.55
CA LEU A 149 31.48 10.91 -8.41
C LEU A 149 31.08 11.43 -7.01
N GLY A 150 32.01 11.48 -6.06
CA GLY A 150 31.71 11.84 -4.67
C GLY A 150 30.88 10.79 -3.93
N MET A 151 31.04 9.52 -4.30
CA MET A 151 30.29 8.41 -3.70
C MET A 151 31.05 7.82 -2.50
N ASN A 152 30.31 7.26 -1.56
CA ASN A 152 30.82 6.49 -0.44
C ASN A 152 29.97 5.23 -0.23
N GLN A 153 30.36 4.38 0.72
CA GLN A 153 29.64 3.13 1.00
C GLN A 153 28.17 3.37 1.38
N MET A 154 27.88 4.38 2.19
CA MET A 154 26.52 4.70 2.65
C MET A 154 25.62 5.13 1.50
N LEU A 155 26.11 6.01 0.63
CA LEU A 155 25.41 6.44 -0.58
C LEU A 155 25.20 5.26 -1.54
N HIS A 156 26.21 4.41 -1.71
CA HIS A 156 26.09 3.18 -2.50
C HIS A 156 24.98 2.27 -1.97
N ASN A 157 24.97 1.98 -0.66
CA ASN A 157 23.94 1.13 -0.05
C ASN A 157 22.53 1.65 -0.33
N LEU A 158 22.33 2.97 -0.18
CA LEU A 158 21.03 3.59 -0.42
C LEU A 158 20.65 3.62 -1.91
N CYS A 159 21.61 3.87 -2.82
CA CYS A 159 21.37 3.81 -4.27
C CYS A 159 21.01 2.40 -4.73
N PHE A 160 21.79 1.41 -4.26
CA PHE A 160 21.61 0.03 -4.66
C PHE A 160 20.31 -0.55 -4.08
N LEU A 161 19.93 -0.16 -2.85
CA LEU A 161 18.61 -0.42 -2.28
C LEU A 161 17.50 0.07 -3.20
N TRP A 162 17.59 1.32 -3.66
CA TRP A 162 16.59 1.89 -4.57
C TRP A 162 16.50 1.09 -5.87
N ILE A 163 17.62 0.70 -6.47
CA ILE A 163 17.61 -0.05 -7.74
C ILE A 163 16.99 -1.43 -7.57
N LEU A 164 17.42 -2.19 -6.56
CA LEU A 164 16.86 -3.52 -6.26
C LEU A 164 15.35 -3.43 -6.04
N PHE A 165 14.92 -2.47 -5.22
CA PHE A 165 13.50 -2.25 -4.94
C PHE A 165 12.73 -1.81 -6.19
N ASN A 166 13.25 -0.83 -6.94
CA ASN A 166 12.57 -0.29 -8.11
C ASN A 166 12.38 -1.36 -9.19
N ARG A 167 13.40 -2.19 -9.45
CA ARG A 167 13.28 -3.32 -10.40
C ARG A 167 12.21 -4.31 -9.95
N TYR A 168 12.22 -4.72 -8.68
CA TYR A 168 11.18 -5.60 -8.14
C TYR A 168 9.76 -4.97 -8.25
N ALA A 169 9.64 -3.68 -7.92
CA ALA A 169 8.39 -2.95 -7.91
C ALA A 169 7.79 -2.73 -9.32
N THR A 170 8.64 -2.57 -10.34
CA THR A 170 8.23 -2.36 -11.74
C THR A 170 8.04 -3.65 -12.51
N MET A 171 8.72 -4.75 -12.15
CA MET A 171 8.77 -5.99 -12.92
C MET A 171 8.05 -7.14 -12.23
N ASP A 172 6.75 -7.28 -12.52
CA ASP A 172 5.79 -8.36 -12.16
C ASP A 172 5.88 -8.99 -10.74
N GLN A 173 6.66 -8.41 -9.82
CA GLN A 173 6.94 -8.95 -8.49
C GLN A 173 7.39 -10.43 -8.51
N ALA A 174 8.03 -10.87 -9.61
CA ALA A 174 8.33 -12.28 -9.88
C ALA A 174 9.53 -12.80 -9.06
N GLU A 175 10.50 -11.94 -8.76
CA GLU A 175 11.73 -12.33 -8.05
C GLU A 175 11.72 -11.86 -6.59
N GLY A 176 11.35 -12.77 -5.68
CA GLY A 176 11.41 -12.52 -4.24
C GLY A 176 12.83 -12.27 -3.71
N ASP A 177 13.86 -12.74 -4.42
CA ASP A 177 15.26 -12.61 -4.03
C ASP A 177 15.73 -11.15 -4.08
N LEU A 178 15.30 -10.38 -5.08
CA LEU A 178 15.58 -8.94 -5.17
C LEU A 178 14.97 -8.18 -3.98
N LEU A 179 13.72 -8.50 -3.63
CA LEU A 179 13.04 -7.90 -2.49
C LEU A 179 13.74 -8.24 -1.18
N SER A 180 14.16 -9.51 -1.01
CA SER A 180 14.91 -9.97 0.16
C SER A 180 16.28 -9.28 0.26
N ALA A 181 17.02 -9.18 -0.84
CA ALA A 181 18.28 -8.46 -0.92
C ALA A 181 18.11 -6.97 -0.58
N GLY A 182 17.07 -6.33 -1.12
CA GLY A 182 16.68 -4.97 -0.78
C GLY A 182 16.37 -4.81 0.71
N ASN A 183 15.59 -5.71 1.30
CA ASN A 183 15.27 -5.67 2.73
C ASN A 183 16.53 -5.81 3.61
N ASN A 184 17.44 -6.73 3.26
CA ASN A 184 18.72 -6.87 3.96
C ASN A 184 19.60 -5.62 3.85
N LEU A 185 19.56 -4.94 2.70
CA LEU A 185 20.29 -3.69 2.49
C LEU A 185 19.66 -2.52 3.26
N LEU A 186 18.34 -2.48 3.40
CA LEU A 186 17.64 -1.50 4.22
C LEU A 186 18.04 -1.57 5.70
N ILE A 187 18.28 -2.77 6.23
CA ILE A 187 18.82 -2.95 7.59
C ILE A 187 20.21 -2.31 7.73
N LYS A 188 21.05 -2.38 6.68
CA LYS A 188 22.34 -1.66 6.68
C LYS A 188 22.13 -0.16 6.62
N VAL A 189 21.20 0.31 5.79
CA VAL A 189 20.84 1.72 5.67
C VAL A 189 20.31 2.31 6.98
N GLU A 190 19.65 1.54 7.85
CA GLU A 190 19.26 1.99 9.20
C GLU A 190 20.49 2.46 10.01
N ASN A 191 21.59 1.70 9.94
CA ASN A 191 22.84 2.05 10.63
C ASN A 191 23.54 3.23 9.94
N ASP A 192 23.56 3.26 8.62
CA ASP A 192 24.15 4.35 7.83
C ASP A 192 23.43 5.69 8.11
N ALA A 193 22.09 5.67 8.23
CA ALA A 193 21.28 6.84 8.53
C ALA A 193 21.64 7.46 9.89
N LYS A 194 21.97 6.63 10.89
CA LYS A 194 22.43 7.11 12.20
C LYS A 194 23.81 7.77 12.10
N ALA A 195 24.70 7.25 11.27
CA ALA A 195 26.04 7.81 11.06
C ALA A 195 26.04 9.09 10.22
N MET A 196 25.08 9.24 9.30
CA MET A 196 25.03 10.32 8.30
C MET A 196 24.05 11.46 8.62
N LYS A 197 23.56 11.57 9.87
CA LYS A 197 22.54 12.58 10.27
C LYS A 197 22.86 14.04 9.95
N GLY A 198 24.14 14.38 9.72
CA GLY A 198 24.57 15.75 9.37
C GLY A 198 24.73 16.03 7.88
N ASP A 199 24.61 15.03 7.01
CA ASP A 199 24.77 15.19 5.56
C ASP A 199 23.42 15.47 4.90
N GLU A 200 23.20 16.73 4.51
CA GLU A 200 21.94 17.17 3.91
C GLU A 200 21.60 16.42 2.61
N ASN A 201 22.61 16.11 1.79
CA ASN A 201 22.39 15.40 0.53
C ASN A 201 22.00 13.95 0.78
N TYR A 202 22.65 13.30 1.74
CA TYR A 202 22.29 11.94 2.16
C TYR A 202 20.88 11.91 2.73
N CYS A 203 20.54 12.79 3.68
CA CYS A 203 19.22 12.86 4.29
C CYS A 203 18.11 13.09 3.25
N ARG A 204 18.31 14.00 2.31
CA ARG A 204 17.35 14.26 1.22
C ARG A 204 17.13 13.02 0.36
N MET A 205 18.20 12.33 -0.02
CA MET A 205 18.11 11.09 -0.79
C MET A 205 17.42 9.98 0.01
N LEU A 206 17.74 9.85 1.29
CA LEU A 206 17.16 8.86 2.20
C LEU A 206 15.65 9.06 2.31
N SER A 207 15.19 10.26 2.64
CA SER A 207 13.76 10.56 2.77
C SER A 207 13.00 10.32 1.45
N SER A 208 13.58 10.71 0.30
CA SER A 208 12.94 10.45 -1.00
C SER A 208 12.83 8.96 -1.31
N THR A 209 13.89 8.19 -1.06
CA THR A 209 13.93 6.74 -1.33
C THR A 209 12.99 5.98 -0.40
N LEU A 210 13.08 6.23 0.91
CA LEU A 210 12.24 5.57 1.91
C LEU A 210 10.76 5.97 1.77
N GLY A 211 10.47 7.22 1.43
CA GLY A 211 9.10 7.67 1.16
C GLY A 211 8.48 6.94 -0.04
N ALA A 212 9.26 6.69 -1.10
CA ALA A 212 8.80 5.93 -2.26
C ALA A 212 8.56 4.45 -1.93
N ILE A 213 9.49 3.81 -1.20
CA ILE A 213 9.37 2.43 -0.72
C ILE A 213 8.13 2.29 0.17
N LEU A 214 7.98 3.17 1.16
CA LEU A 214 6.86 3.17 2.10
C LEU A 214 5.53 3.34 1.38
N SER A 215 5.41 4.33 0.49
CA SER A 215 4.18 4.59 -0.27
C SER A 215 3.76 3.37 -1.11
N TRP A 216 4.71 2.67 -1.72
CA TRP A 216 4.45 1.46 -2.48
C TRP A 216 4.04 0.28 -1.59
N ALA A 217 4.69 0.13 -0.43
CA ALA A 217 4.43 -0.93 0.52
C ALA A 217 3.05 -0.76 1.19
N GLU A 218 2.76 0.44 1.71
CA GLU A 218 1.48 0.76 2.37
C GLU A 218 0.29 0.48 1.46
N LYS A 219 0.37 0.82 0.16
CA LYS A 219 -0.72 0.52 -0.81
C LYS A 219 -1.07 -0.98 -0.89
N ARG A 220 -0.09 -1.86 -0.71
CA ARG A 220 -0.30 -3.32 -0.72
C ARG A 220 -0.72 -3.83 0.65
N LEU A 221 -0.08 -3.35 1.71
CA LEU A 221 -0.34 -3.77 3.09
C LEU A 221 -1.73 -3.35 3.57
N LEU A 222 -2.24 -2.17 3.18
CA LEU A 222 -3.59 -1.73 3.52
C LEU A 222 -4.71 -2.62 2.94
N GLY A 223 -4.37 -3.51 1.99
CA GLY A 223 -5.26 -4.50 1.40
C GLY A 223 -4.57 -5.83 1.14
N TYR A 224 -3.72 -6.31 2.06
CA TYR A 224 -2.88 -7.49 1.83
C TYR A 224 -3.67 -8.74 1.42
N HIS A 225 -4.91 -8.90 1.88
CA HIS A 225 -5.81 -9.99 1.47
C HIS A 225 -6.06 -10.06 -0.04
N ARG A 226 -5.89 -8.93 -0.75
CA ARG A 226 -6.07 -8.84 -2.21
C ARG A 226 -4.77 -9.04 -2.98
N TYR A 227 -3.64 -8.64 -2.40
CA TYR A 227 -2.36 -8.56 -3.09
C TYR A 227 -1.46 -9.78 -2.84
N PHE A 228 -1.54 -10.36 -1.66
CA PHE A 228 -0.74 -11.52 -1.28
C PHE A 228 -1.62 -12.76 -1.28
N ARG A 229 -1.10 -13.84 -1.87
CA ARG A 229 -1.73 -15.16 -1.86
C ARG A 229 -1.01 -16.02 -0.84
N SER A 230 -1.69 -17.05 -0.33
CA SER A 230 -1.15 -17.91 0.73
C SER A 230 0.16 -18.61 0.35
N ASP A 231 0.45 -18.78 -0.93
CA ASP A 231 1.66 -19.41 -1.47
C ASP A 231 2.89 -18.48 -1.47
N ASN A 232 2.71 -17.16 -1.57
CA ASN A 232 3.80 -16.18 -1.59
C ASN A 232 3.83 -15.22 -0.39
N ALA A 233 2.84 -15.33 0.51
CA ALA A 233 2.68 -14.44 1.65
C ALA A 233 3.90 -14.48 2.59
N GLU A 234 4.39 -15.65 2.99
CA GLU A 234 5.39 -15.73 4.06
C GLU A 234 6.69 -14.97 3.74
N SER A 235 7.27 -15.19 2.57
CA SER A 235 8.51 -14.54 2.15
C SER A 235 8.28 -13.10 1.68
N THR A 236 7.30 -12.89 0.81
CA THR A 236 7.09 -11.60 0.14
C THR A 236 6.46 -10.59 1.09
N MET A 237 5.33 -10.94 1.72
CA MET A 237 4.65 -10.04 2.65
C MET A 237 5.54 -9.73 3.85
N GLY A 238 6.27 -10.72 4.37
CA GLY A 238 7.24 -10.51 5.45
C GLY A 238 8.28 -9.44 5.10
N CYS A 239 8.86 -9.49 3.89
CA CYS A 239 9.79 -8.46 3.43
C CYS A 239 9.11 -7.10 3.26
N VAL A 240 7.91 -7.04 2.67
CA VAL A 240 7.18 -5.77 2.47
C VAL A 240 6.82 -5.11 3.80
N VAL A 241 6.35 -5.87 4.80
CA VAL A 241 6.08 -5.35 6.15
C VAL A 241 7.37 -4.85 6.80
N SER A 242 8.45 -5.63 6.73
CA SER A 242 9.76 -5.22 7.25
C SER A 242 10.22 -3.90 6.63
N MET A 243 10.12 -3.77 5.31
CA MET A 243 10.55 -2.57 4.61
C MET A 243 9.69 -1.36 4.98
N ALA A 244 8.37 -1.53 5.12
CA ALA A 244 7.47 -0.47 5.55
C ALA A 244 7.81 0.00 6.97
N VAL A 245 7.91 -0.92 7.93
CA VAL A 245 8.19 -0.60 9.34
C VAL A 245 9.57 0.04 9.50
N LEU A 246 10.61 -0.51 8.85
CA LEU A 246 11.96 0.06 8.90
C LEU A 246 12.01 1.44 8.24
N SER A 247 11.30 1.65 7.13
CA SER A 247 11.26 2.96 6.46
C SER A 247 10.65 4.03 7.37
N VAL A 248 9.52 3.73 8.02
CA VAL A 248 8.88 4.63 8.99
C VAL A 248 9.85 4.92 10.14
N LYS A 249 10.43 3.87 10.74
CA LYS A 249 11.36 3.99 11.87
C LYS A 249 12.56 4.88 11.54
N ILE A 250 13.16 4.72 10.36
CA ILE A 250 14.33 5.51 9.95
C ILE A 250 13.94 6.97 9.71
N MET A 251 12.79 7.22 9.07
CA MET A 251 12.32 8.57 8.78
C MET A 251 11.94 9.33 10.06
N GLU A 252 11.22 8.69 10.98
CA GLU A 252 10.80 9.31 12.25
C GLU A 252 11.96 9.45 13.26
N GLY A 253 12.92 8.50 13.28
CA GLY A 253 14.14 8.61 14.08
C GLY A 253 15.19 9.59 13.52
N GLY A 254 14.94 10.15 12.33
CA GLY A 254 15.75 11.16 11.65
C GLY A 254 15.27 12.59 11.91
N GLU A 255 14.03 12.79 12.35
CA GLU A 255 13.49 14.09 12.74
C GLU A 255 13.73 14.32 14.24
N GLY A 256 14.26 15.49 14.58
CA GLY A 256 14.88 15.76 15.88
C GLY A 256 13.99 15.45 17.09
N ILE A 257 14.49 14.60 17.98
CA ILE A 257 14.25 14.71 19.40
C ILE A 257 15.59 15.07 20.04
N SER A 258 15.79 16.36 20.26
CA SER A 258 16.53 16.77 21.45
C SER A 258 15.76 16.21 22.63
N ASN A 259 16.32 15.20 23.29
CA ASN A 259 16.37 15.07 24.74
C ASN A 259 17.06 13.75 25.07
N GLU A 260 18.07 13.88 25.92
CA GLU A 260 18.48 12.85 26.86
C GLU A 260 17.23 12.34 27.56
N ASP A 261 16.70 11.20 27.12
CA ASP A 261 15.92 10.26 27.92
C ASP A 261 15.67 9.02 27.06
N HIS A 262 16.57 8.04 27.22
CA HIS A 262 16.34 6.67 26.78
C HIS A 262 15.13 6.11 27.52
N ILE A 263 13.96 6.18 26.90
CA ILE A 263 12.81 5.34 27.23
C ILE A 263 12.71 4.32 26.10
N GLU A 264 13.29 3.13 26.33
CA GLU A 264 13.24 1.95 25.45
C GLU A 264 11.81 1.43 25.17
N GLY A 265 10.77 2.14 25.61
CA GLY A 265 9.36 1.79 25.42
C GLY A 265 8.67 2.41 24.21
N ASN A 266 9.26 3.41 23.52
CA ASN A 266 8.56 4.13 22.43
C ASN A 266 8.92 3.63 21.01
N GLU A 267 10.04 2.91 20.83
CA GLU A 267 10.48 2.41 19.52
C GLU A 267 9.66 1.22 19.00
N MET A 268 9.05 0.46 19.92
CA MET A 268 8.22 -0.69 19.57
C MET A 268 6.80 -0.30 19.16
N ASP A 269 6.38 0.92 19.50
CA ASP A 269 5.00 1.42 19.36
C ASP A 269 4.67 1.78 17.91
N VAL A 270 5.52 2.55 17.23
CA VAL A 270 5.29 3.02 15.85
C VAL A 270 5.08 1.88 14.85
N GLY A 271 5.94 0.85 14.93
CA GLY A 271 5.83 -0.32 14.06
C GLY A 271 4.56 -1.12 14.32
N GLN A 272 4.16 -1.22 15.60
CA GLN A 272 2.93 -1.87 16.03
C GLN A 272 1.69 -1.11 15.54
N GLU A 273 1.63 0.21 15.74
CA GLU A 273 0.54 1.07 15.28
C GLU A 273 0.34 0.96 13.76
N LYS A 274 1.42 0.95 12.99
CA LYS A 274 1.35 0.78 11.53
C LYS A 274 0.79 -0.58 11.14
N VAL A 275 1.26 -1.65 11.77
CA VAL A 275 0.78 -3.00 11.49
C VAL A 275 -0.69 -3.17 11.92
N ASP A 276 -1.08 -2.61 13.05
CA ASP A 276 -2.48 -2.53 13.50
C ASP A 276 -3.37 -1.84 12.45
N ALA A 277 -2.92 -0.71 11.91
CA ALA A 277 -3.63 -0.01 10.84
C ALA A 277 -3.75 -0.86 9.56
N TYR A 278 -2.70 -1.59 9.17
CA TYR A 278 -2.73 -2.49 8.01
C TYR A 278 -3.73 -3.63 8.19
N ILE A 279 -3.71 -4.31 9.35
CA ILE A 279 -4.66 -5.38 9.71
C ILE A 279 -6.09 -4.85 9.64
N LYS A 280 -6.37 -3.76 10.36
CA LYS A 280 -7.69 -3.14 10.42
C LYS A 280 -8.22 -2.74 9.04
N SER A 281 -7.38 -2.10 8.22
CA SER A 281 -7.76 -1.67 6.86
C SER A 281 -8.06 -2.86 5.94
N SER A 282 -7.15 -3.83 5.91
CA SER A 282 -7.20 -4.99 5.02
C SER A 282 -8.43 -5.86 5.33
N LEU A 283 -8.68 -6.14 6.61
CA LEU A 283 -9.84 -6.95 7.03
C LEU A 283 -11.17 -6.24 6.81
N ARG A 284 -11.25 -4.92 7.04
CA ARG A 284 -12.47 -4.16 6.70
C ARG A 284 -12.76 -4.24 5.20
N ALA A 285 -11.74 -4.16 4.35
CA ALA A 285 -11.91 -4.31 2.91
C ALA A 285 -12.35 -5.73 2.52
N ALA A 286 -11.74 -6.77 3.12
CA ALA A 286 -12.12 -8.16 2.92
C ALA A 286 -13.55 -8.45 3.38
N PHE A 287 -13.96 -7.92 4.53
CA PHE A 287 -15.33 -8.00 5.04
C PHE A 287 -16.34 -7.37 4.08
N VAL A 288 -16.07 -6.16 3.57
CA VAL A 288 -16.93 -5.48 2.59
C VAL A 288 -17.02 -6.30 1.30
N GLN A 289 -15.94 -6.94 0.88
CA GLN A 289 -15.95 -7.82 -0.29
C GLN A 289 -16.82 -9.07 -0.07
N ALA A 290 -16.69 -9.74 1.08
CA ALA A 290 -17.54 -10.87 1.46
C ALA A 290 -19.03 -10.48 1.44
N LYS A 291 -19.36 -9.31 2.02
CA LYS A 291 -20.72 -8.74 1.97
C LYS A 291 -21.21 -8.51 0.53
N ARG A 292 -20.40 -7.85 -0.31
CA ARG A 292 -20.77 -7.47 -1.70
C ARG A 292 -20.97 -8.67 -2.63
N LEU A 293 -20.09 -9.66 -2.57
CA LEU A 293 -20.19 -10.87 -3.40
C LEU A 293 -21.53 -11.57 -3.19
N LYS A 294 -22.08 -11.52 -1.96
CA LYS A 294 -23.35 -12.15 -1.62
C LYS A 294 -24.56 -11.30 -2.01
N VAL A 295 -24.50 -9.97 -1.87
CA VAL A 295 -25.56 -9.09 -2.43
C VAL A 295 -25.71 -9.31 -3.94
N LEU A 296 -24.59 -9.40 -4.67
CA LEU A 296 -24.61 -9.69 -6.10
C LEU A 296 -25.06 -11.12 -6.43
N SER A 297 -24.77 -12.10 -5.57
CA SER A 297 -25.29 -13.46 -5.72
C SER A 297 -26.80 -13.49 -5.54
N VAL A 298 -27.36 -12.75 -4.58
CA VAL A 298 -28.80 -12.63 -4.38
C VAL A 298 -29.45 -11.91 -5.55
N ASP A 299 -28.86 -10.83 -6.07
CA ASP A 299 -29.37 -10.11 -7.25
C ASP A 299 -29.29 -10.94 -8.55
N ASN A 300 -28.22 -11.73 -8.72
CA ASN A 300 -28.08 -12.63 -9.87
C ASN A 300 -29.05 -13.82 -9.78
N VAL A 301 -29.28 -14.35 -8.58
CA VAL A 301 -30.34 -15.36 -8.33
C VAL A 301 -31.71 -14.75 -8.55
N PHE A 302 -31.96 -13.51 -8.13
CA PHE A 302 -33.23 -12.82 -8.36
C PHE A 302 -33.47 -12.54 -9.85
N ARG A 303 -32.41 -12.21 -10.61
CA ARG A 303 -32.45 -12.09 -12.08
C ARG A 303 -32.73 -13.44 -12.75
N GLN A 304 -32.08 -14.50 -12.29
CA GLN A 304 -32.28 -15.87 -12.81
C GLN A 304 -33.69 -16.41 -12.47
N ILE A 305 -34.24 -16.07 -11.30
CA ILE A 305 -35.63 -16.36 -10.92
C ILE A 305 -36.60 -15.55 -11.79
N MET A 306 -36.35 -14.26 -12.03
CA MET A 306 -37.20 -13.46 -12.93
C MET A 306 -37.15 -13.94 -14.41
N GLU A 307 -36.03 -14.48 -14.87
CA GLU A 307 -35.91 -15.08 -16.21
C GLU A 307 -36.59 -16.45 -16.29
N THR A 308 -36.47 -17.29 -15.25
CA THR A 308 -37.14 -18.60 -15.18
C THR A 308 -38.65 -18.48 -14.94
N VAL A 309 -39.14 -17.45 -14.25
CA VAL A 309 -40.58 -17.17 -14.09
C VAL A 309 -41.24 -16.75 -15.42
N LYS A 310 -40.46 -16.25 -16.40
CA LYS A 310 -40.95 -15.99 -17.77
C LYS A 310 -41.00 -17.25 -18.63
N SER A 311 -40.33 -18.34 -18.22
CA SER A 311 -40.32 -19.61 -18.93
C SER A 311 -40.63 -20.79 -18.01
N SER A 312 -41.91 -21.17 -18.00
CA SER A 312 -42.42 -22.53 -17.70
C SER A 312 -43.08 -22.75 -16.33
N LYS A 313 -44.36 -23.12 -16.42
CA LYS A 313 -45.11 -23.94 -15.45
C LYS A 313 -44.58 -25.38 -15.52
N SER A 314 -43.91 -25.89 -14.48
CA SER A 314 -44.05 -27.27 -13.94
C SER A 314 -42.93 -27.66 -12.95
N SER A 315 -43.31 -28.54 -12.01
CA SER A 315 -42.50 -29.50 -11.21
C SER A 315 -41.61 -29.00 -10.06
N SER A 316 -42.22 -29.03 -8.87
CA SER A 316 -41.83 -29.73 -7.61
C SER A 316 -40.36 -29.99 -7.21
N THR A 317 -40.17 -29.74 -5.91
CA THR A 317 -39.29 -30.43 -4.92
C THR A 317 -37.80 -30.14 -4.94
N GLY A 318 -37.40 -29.27 -4.01
CA GLY A 318 -36.01 -29.01 -3.63
C GLY A 318 -35.87 -27.64 -2.99
N GLN A 319 -36.58 -27.36 -1.88
CA GLN A 319 -36.21 -26.22 -1.03
C GLN A 319 -34.83 -26.55 -0.44
N GLN A 320 -33.77 -26.10 -1.11
CA GLN A 320 -32.50 -25.90 -0.41
C GLN A 320 -32.78 -24.82 0.62
N ASN A 321 -32.64 -25.16 1.90
CA ASN A 321 -32.63 -24.19 3.00
C ASN A 321 -31.38 -23.32 2.79
N GLU A 322 -31.51 -22.26 2.01
CA GLU A 322 -30.49 -21.23 1.93
C GLU A 322 -30.45 -20.52 3.28
N LEU A 323 -29.30 -20.57 3.94
CA LEU A 323 -29.07 -19.84 5.20
C LEU A 323 -29.44 -18.36 4.99
N PRO A 324 -30.10 -17.73 5.97
CA PRO A 324 -30.35 -16.29 5.94
C PRO A 324 -29.05 -15.54 5.70
N PHE A 325 -29.08 -14.47 4.90
CA PHE A 325 -27.89 -13.73 4.47
C PHE A 325 -26.92 -13.43 5.62
N MET A 326 -27.44 -13.01 6.79
CA MET A 326 -26.61 -12.70 7.96
C MET A 326 -25.98 -13.94 8.61
N ALA A 327 -26.69 -15.08 8.63
CA ALA A 327 -26.13 -16.34 9.12
C ALA A 327 -25.01 -16.83 8.20
N LYS A 328 -25.17 -16.67 6.88
CA LYS A 328 -24.11 -17.00 5.92
C LYS A 328 -22.93 -16.04 6.01
N LEU A 329 -23.19 -14.74 6.19
CA LEU A 329 -22.14 -13.76 6.44
C LEU A 329 -21.34 -14.11 7.70
N ALA A 330 -21.99 -14.58 8.77
CA ALA A 330 -21.30 -15.02 9.98
C ALA A 330 -20.35 -16.20 9.70
N GLU A 331 -20.78 -17.17 8.89
CA GLU A 331 -19.94 -18.30 8.46
C GLU A 331 -18.74 -17.82 7.62
N ASP A 332 -18.97 -16.92 6.65
CA ASP A 332 -17.91 -16.38 5.80
C ASP A 332 -16.90 -15.57 6.65
N VAL A 333 -17.35 -14.79 7.63
CA VAL A 333 -16.48 -14.07 8.57
C VAL A 333 -15.66 -15.03 9.44
N SER A 334 -16.26 -16.13 9.90
CA SER A 334 -15.56 -17.18 10.64
C SER A 334 -14.46 -17.80 9.75
N THR A 335 -14.77 -18.13 8.48
CA THR A 335 -13.75 -18.64 7.55
C THR A 335 -12.63 -17.62 7.29
N LEU A 336 -12.98 -16.34 7.15
CA LEU A 336 -12.00 -15.27 6.98
C LEU A 336 -11.07 -15.16 8.20
N ALA A 337 -11.62 -15.25 9.41
CA ALA A 337 -10.84 -15.26 10.63
C ALA A 337 -9.85 -16.44 10.68
N PHE A 338 -10.31 -17.66 10.35
CA PHE A 338 -9.42 -18.82 10.29
C PHE A 338 -8.30 -18.64 9.26
N THR A 339 -8.61 -18.17 8.04
CA THR A 339 -7.58 -17.92 7.02
C THR A 339 -6.57 -16.86 7.44
N GLU A 340 -7.01 -15.83 8.16
CA GLU A 340 -6.15 -14.76 8.67
C GLU A 340 -5.17 -15.28 9.72
N ILE A 341 -5.60 -16.18 10.60
CA ILE A 341 -4.76 -16.76 11.66
C ILE A 341 -3.77 -17.78 11.09
N GLU A 342 -4.20 -18.56 10.10
CA GLU A 342 -3.35 -19.58 9.48
C GLU A 342 -2.28 -18.97 8.57
N THR A 343 -2.63 -17.90 7.84
CA THR A 343 -1.79 -17.37 6.75
C THR A 343 -1.02 -16.11 7.16
N PHE A 344 -1.71 -15.10 7.70
CA PHE A 344 -1.15 -13.74 7.80
C PHE A 344 -0.70 -13.38 9.21
N SER A 345 -1.45 -13.79 10.23
CA SER A 345 -1.14 -13.53 11.64
C SER A 345 0.26 -14.00 12.06
N PRO A 346 0.75 -15.20 11.64
CA PRO A 346 2.09 -15.66 12.02
C PRO A 346 3.21 -14.77 11.45
N ILE A 347 2.97 -14.18 10.27
CA ILE A 347 3.89 -13.24 9.62
C ILE A 347 3.90 -11.93 10.41
N LEU A 348 2.71 -11.37 10.67
CA LEU A 348 2.53 -10.07 11.33
C LEU A 348 2.92 -10.09 12.81
N LYS A 349 2.90 -11.25 13.46
CA LYS A 349 3.29 -11.45 14.87
C LYS A 349 4.72 -10.98 15.17
N ARG A 350 5.61 -10.97 14.17
CA ARG A 350 6.99 -10.46 14.30
C ARG A 350 7.06 -8.96 14.65
N TRP A 351 6.04 -8.19 14.28
CA TRP A 351 5.97 -6.75 14.53
C TRP A 351 4.85 -6.40 15.51
N HIS A 352 3.78 -7.19 15.58
CA HIS A 352 2.65 -6.95 16.47
C HIS A 352 2.26 -8.24 17.22
N PRO A 353 2.62 -8.38 18.52
CA PRO A 353 2.40 -9.61 19.29
C PRO A 353 0.94 -10.10 19.30
N LEU A 354 -0.02 -9.16 19.29
CA LEU A 354 -1.46 -9.42 19.29
C LEU A 354 -2.11 -9.34 17.89
N ALA A 355 -1.37 -9.62 16.80
CA ALA A 355 -1.86 -9.45 15.43
C ALA A 355 -3.20 -10.19 15.16
N ALA A 356 -3.28 -11.46 15.58
CA ALA A 356 -4.52 -12.24 15.48
C ALA A 356 -5.67 -11.65 16.30
N GLY A 357 -5.36 -11.12 17.49
CA GLY A 357 -6.33 -10.46 18.37
C GLY A 357 -6.94 -9.21 17.72
N VAL A 358 -6.11 -8.34 17.15
CA VAL A 358 -6.54 -7.16 16.39
C VAL A 358 -7.42 -7.56 15.20
N ALA A 359 -7.03 -8.63 14.51
CA ALA A 359 -7.78 -9.13 13.37
C ALA A 359 -9.20 -9.57 13.75
N VAL A 360 -9.34 -10.44 14.76
CA VAL A 360 -10.65 -10.92 15.18
C VAL A 360 -11.50 -9.83 15.84
N ALA A 361 -10.90 -8.90 16.60
CA ALA A 361 -11.61 -7.75 17.13
C ALA A 361 -12.16 -6.85 16.02
N THR A 362 -11.40 -6.68 14.92
CA THR A 362 -11.85 -5.94 13.74
C THR A 362 -13.04 -6.62 13.07
N LEU A 363 -12.95 -7.93 12.83
CA LEU A 363 -14.03 -8.72 12.22
C LEU A 363 -15.28 -8.73 13.10
N HIS A 364 -15.09 -8.88 14.41
CA HIS A 364 -16.15 -8.85 15.41
C HIS A 364 -16.89 -7.50 15.39
N SER A 365 -16.16 -6.39 15.40
CA SER A 365 -16.75 -5.05 15.29
C SER A 365 -17.52 -4.86 13.97
N CYS A 366 -16.97 -5.33 12.85
CA CYS A 366 -17.61 -5.22 11.54
C CYS A 366 -18.94 -5.98 11.48
N TYR A 367 -18.95 -7.26 11.88
CA TYR A 367 -20.18 -8.05 11.90
C TYR A 367 -21.17 -7.53 12.95
N GLY A 368 -20.70 -7.16 14.15
CA GLY A 368 -21.54 -6.62 15.21
C GLY A 368 -22.31 -5.36 14.80
N ASN A 369 -21.70 -4.48 14.00
CA ASN A 369 -22.39 -3.30 13.46
C ASN A 369 -23.50 -3.67 12.47
N GLU A 370 -23.27 -4.64 11.59
CA GLU A 370 -24.29 -5.15 10.66
C GLU A 370 -25.41 -5.89 11.39
N LEU A 371 -25.08 -6.70 12.40
CA LEU A 371 -26.05 -7.41 13.22
C LEU A 371 -26.95 -6.44 13.97
N LYS A 372 -26.40 -5.36 14.55
CA LYS A 372 -27.19 -4.31 15.21
C LYS A 372 -28.18 -3.66 14.24
N GLN A 373 -27.74 -3.34 13.02
CA GLN A 373 -28.63 -2.79 11.99
C GLN A 373 -29.72 -3.80 11.60
N TYR A 374 -29.35 -5.06 11.39
CA TYR A 374 -30.30 -6.14 11.07
C TYR A 374 -31.36 -6.31 12.17
N VAL A 375 -30.94 -6.43 13.43
CA VAL A 375 -31.86 -6.58 14.58
C VAL A 375 -32.81 -5.40 14.71
N SER A 376 -32.33 -4.17 14.44
CA SER A 376 -33.19 -2.97 14.48
C SER A 376 -34.27 -2.93 13.40
N SER A 377 -34.14 -3.73 12.34
CA SER A 377 -35.09 -3.81 11.21
C SER A 377 -36.14 -4.92 11.37
N ILE A 378 -36.13 -5.66 12.47
CA ILE A 378 -37.01 -6.83 12.68
C ILE A 378 -38.34 -6.39 13.30
N ASP A 379 -39.45 -6.62 12.57
CA ASP A 379 -40.81 -6.38 13.06
C ASP A 379 -41.50 -7.64 13.62
N GLU A 380 -41.27 -8.81 13.02
CA GLU A 380 -41.85 -10.10 13.45
C GLU A 380 -40.78 -11.19 13.58
N LEU A 381 -40.92 -12.07 14.58
CA LEU A 381 -40.02 -13.20 14.79
C LEU A 381 -40.26 -14.29 13.74
N THR A 382 -39.21 -14.64 13.01
CA THR A 382 -39.16 -15.74 12.03
C THR A 382 -38.11 -16.79 12.43
N PRO A 383 -38.23 -18.04 11.96
CA PRO A 383 -37.19 -19.06 12.18
C PRO A 383 -35.82 -18.64 11.64
N ASP A 384 -35.79 -17.90 10.52
CA ASP A 384 -34.58 -17.34 9.91
C ASP A 384 -33.82 -16.42 10.88
N ILE A 385 -34.53 -15.58 11.62
CA ILE A 385 -33.92 -14.70 12.63
C ILE A 385 -33.26 -15.54 13.73
N LEU A 386 -33.90 -16.61 14.18
CA LEU A 386 -33.29 -17.49 15.19
C LEU A 386 -32.03 -18.17 14.67
N GLU A 387 -31.97 -18.49 13.38
CA GLU A 387 -30.77 -19.03 12.74
C GLU A 387 -29.65 -17.98 12.63
N VAL A 388 -30.00 -16.72 12.32
CA VAL A 388 -29.05 -15.58 12.37
C VAL A 388 -28.49 -15.38 13.76
N MET A 389 -29.34 -15.39 14.80
CA MET A 389 -28.87 -15.20 16.18
C MET A 389 -27.97 -16.35 16.64
N LYS A 390 -28.27 -17.60 16.25
CA LYS A 390 -27.39 -18.75 16.50
C LYS A 390 -26.05 -18.62 15.78
N GLY A 391 -26.07 -18.18 14.52
CA GLY A 391 -24.85 -17.92 13.75
C GLY A 391 -23.98 -16.83 14.39
N ALA A 392 -24.62 -15.76 14.89
CA ALA A 392 -23.94 -14.67 15.59
C ALA A 392 -23.29 -15.14 16.91
N ASP A 393 -24.03 -15.89 17.74
CA ASP A 393 -23.50 -16.46 19.00
C ASP A 393 -22.32 -17.41 18.75
N LYS A 394 -22.42 -18.26 17.73
CA LYS A 394 -21.32 -19.13 17.33
C LYS A 394 -20.10 -18.31 16.88
N LEU A 395 -20.29 -17.33 15.99
CA LEU A 395 -19.21 -16.48 15.52
C LEU A 395 -18.51 -15.74 16.66
N GLU A 396 -19.27 -15.17 17.60
CA GLU A 396 -18.70 -14.51 18.78
C GLU A 396 -17.79 -15.46 19.56
N LYS A 397 -18.26 -16.67 19.86
CA LYS A 397 -17.48 -17.69 20.59
C LYS A 397 -16.21 -18.07 19.85
N ASP A 398 -16.31 -18.31 18.54
CA ASP A 398 -15.16 -18.65 17.70
C ASP A 398 -14.10 -17.52 17.74
N LEU A 399 -14.52 -16.26 17.52
CA LEU A 399 -13.62 -15.11 17.50
C LEU A 399 -12.99 -14.82 18.87
N VAL A 400 -13.76 -14.94 19.96
CA VAL A 400 -13.25 -14.77 21.33
C VAL A 400 -12.26 -15.87 21.68
N GLN A 401 -12.55 -17.12 21.31
CA GLN A 401 -11.64 -18.25 21.52
C GLN A 401 -10.30 -18.00 20.82
N ILE A 402 -10.35 -17.59 19.55
CA ILE A 402 -9.15 -17.23 18.78
C ILE A 402 -8.34 -16.13 19.49
N ALA A 403 -9.01 -15.06 19.94
CA ALA A 403 -8.35 -13.94 20.61
C ALA A 403 -7.62 -14.39 21.89
N VAL A 404 -8.22 -15.30 22.66
CA VAL A 404 -7.62 -15.86 23.87
C VAL A 404 -6.42 -16.75 23.54
N GLU A 405 -6.58 -17.70 22.62
CA GLU A 405 -5.52 -18.64 22.22
C GLU A 405 -4.28 -17.94 21.65
N ASN A 406 -4.46 -16.81 20.97
CA ASN A 406 -3.37 -16.06 20.34
C ASN A 406 -2.83 -14.91 21.21
N SER A 407 -3.12 -14.91 22.52
CA SER A 407 -2.70 -13.86 23.45
C SER A 407 -1.65 -14.29 24.47
N GLU A 408 -1.16 -15.53 24.39
CA GLU A 408 -0.20 -16.12 25.34
C GLU A 408 1.10 -15.32 25.47
N ASP A 409 1.56 -14.70 24.38
CA ASP A 409 2.81 -13.93 24.34
C ASP A 409 2.63 -12.43 24.72
N SER A 410 1.44 -12.02 25.17
CA SER A 410 1.13 -10.63 25.53
C SER A 410 1.19 -10.40 27.04
N GLU A 411 1.75 -9.26 27.46
CA GLU A 411 1.83 -8.87 28.88
C GLU A 411 0.46 -8.77 29.57
N ASP A 412 -0.59 -8.35 28.85
CA ASP A 412 -1.96 -8.28 29.39
C ASP A 412 -2.77 -9.55 29.15
N GLY A 413 -2.18 -10.58 28.52
CA GLY A 413 -2.88 -11.83 28.18
C GLY A 413 -4.14 -11.59 27.35
N GLY A 414 -4.11 -10.59 26.46
CA GLY A 414 -5.22 -10.27 25.55
C GLY A 414 -6.42 -9.54 26.17
N LYS A 415 -6.37 -9.13 27.44
CA LYS A 415 -7.56 -8.48 28.07
C LYS A 415 -7.95 -7.17 27.39
N SER A 416 -7.00 -6.39 26.89
CA SER A 416 -7.29 -5.19 26.08
C SER A 416 -8.16 -5.51 24.87
N ILE A 417 -7.79 -6.52 24.08
CA ILE A 417 -8.52 -7.00 22.90
C ILE A 417 -9.92 -7.50 23.29
N ILE A 418 -10.02 -8.31 24.35
CA ILE A 418 -11.31 -8.84 24.81
C ILE A 418 -12.24 -7.71 25.27
N ARG A 419 -11.71 -6.63 25.84
CA ARG A 419 -12.53 -5.45 26.21
C ARG A 419 -13.07 -4.69 24.99
N GLU A 420 -12.38 -4.72 23.87
CA GLU A 420 -12.86 -4.13 22.61
C GLU A 420 -14.00 -4.96 21.97
N MET A 421 -14.02 -6.26 22.24
CA MET A 421 -15.04 -7.20 21.74
C MET A 421 -16.31 -7.19 22.62
N LEU A 422 -17.11 -6.12 22.48
CA LEU A 422 -18.39 -5.99 23.17
C LEU A 422 -19.40 -7.07 22.73
N PRO A 423 -19.94 -7.91 23.63
CA PRO A 423 -20.84 -9.00 23.26
C PRO A 423 -22.00 -8.55 22.38
N TYR A 424 -22.35 -9.36 21.38
CA TYR A 424 -23.52 -9.24 20.53
C TYR A 424 -24.83 -9.43 21.29
N GLU A 425 -24.78 -10.04 22.48
CA GLU A 425 -25.92 -10.35 23.32
C GLU A 425 -27.01 -11.16 22.61
N ALA A 426 -26.60 -12.12 21.77
CA ALA A 426 -27.52 -12.85 20.90
C ALA A 426 -28.68 -13.53 21.66
N ASP A 427 -28.41 -14.07 22.85
CA ASP A 427 -29.41 -14.66 23.73
C ASP A 427 -30.39 -13.62 24.32
N SER A 428 -29.89 -12.43 24.69
CA SER A 428 -30.72 -11.36 25.26
C SER A 428 -31.69 -10.84 24.20
N VAL A 429 -31.19 -10.62 22.98
CA VAL A 429 -31.98 -10.20 21.81
C VAL A 429 -33.00 -11.28 21.46
N THR A 430 -32.60 -12.54 21.39
CA THR A 430 -33.51 -13.67 21.13
C THR A 430 -34.61 -13.75 22.19
N SER A 431 -34.28 -13.61 23.47
CA SER A 431 -35.24 -13.61 24.57
C SER A 431 -36.27 -12.48 24.43
N ASN A 432 -35.83 -11.28 24.07
CA ASN A 432 -36.71 -10.13 23.88
C ASN A 432 -37.64 -10.32 22.67
N LEU A 433 -37.12 -10.84 21.55
CA LEU A 433 -37.92 -11.16 20.37
C LEU A 433 -38.98 -12.23 20.66
N VAL A 434 -38.61 -13.30 21.37
CA VAL A 434 -39.54 -14.37 21.77
C VAL A 434 -40.63 -13.82 22.69
N LYS A 435 -40.29 -12.98 23.68
CA LYS A 435 -41.28 -12.32 24.55
C LYS A 435 -42.26 -11.45 23.76
N SER A 436 -41.75 -10.65 22.83
CA SER A 436 -42.58 -9.79 21.95
C SER A 436 -43.51 -10.63 21.08
N TRP A 437 -43.01 -11.73 20.51
CA TRP A 437 -43.79 -12.65 19.70
C TRP A 437 -44.89 -13.35 20.51
N ILE A 438 -44.58 -13.86 21.71
CA ILE A 438 -45.56 -14.48 22.62
C ILE A 438 -46.67 -13.47 22.95
N LYS A 439 -46.31 -12.23 23.28
CA LYS A 439 -47.27 -11.17 23.58
C LYS A 439 -48.20 -10.92 22.38
N THR A 440 -47.63 -10.71 21.19
CA THR A 440 -48.39 -10.50 19.95
C THR A 440 -49.33 -11.67 19.65
N ARG A 441 -48.88 -12.91 19.84
CA ARG A 441 -49.70 -14.10 19.62
C ARG A 441 -50.82 -14.24 20.65
N THR A 442 -50.55 -13.88 21.90
CA THR A 442 -51.53 -13.86 22.99
C THR A 442 -52.60 -12.80 22.76
N ASP A 443 -52.21 -11.60 22.31
CA ASP A 443 -53.13 -10.51 21.97
C ASP A 443 -54.03 -10.90 20.79
N ARG A 444 -53.44 -11.46 19.71
CA ARG A 444 -54.21 -12.00 18.57
C ARG A 444 -55.18 -13.12 18.98
N LEU A 445 -54.79 -13.99 19.92
CA LEU A 445 -55.66 -15.05 20.44
C LEU A 445 -56.82 -14.45 21.24
N LYS A 446 -56.56 -13.45 22.09
CA LYS A 446 -57.59 -12.73 22.85
C LYS A 446 -58.61 -12.09 21.91
N GLU A 447 -58.16 -11.36 20.89
CA GLU A 447 -59.04 -10.78 19.86
C GLU A 447 -59.83 -11.85 19.09
N TRP A 448 -59.22 -13.01 18.84
CA TRP A 448 -59.92 -14.12 18.20
C TRP A 448 -61.02 -14.70 19.11
N VAL A 449 -60.73 -14.89 20.39
CA VAL A 449 -61.72 -15.33 21.39
C VAL A 449 -62.88 -14.34 21.50
N ASP A 450 -62.57 -13.04 21.61
CA ASP A 450 -63.58 -11.98 21.70
C ASP A 450 -64.48 -11.93 20.46
N ARG A 451 -63.92 -12.09 19.26
CA ARG A 451 -64.69 -12.16 18.00
C ARG A 451 -65.59 -13.39 17.93
N ASN A 452 -65.11 -14.57 18.34
CA ASN A 452 -65.94 -15.78 18.34
C ASN A 452 -67.09 -15.66 19.35
N LEU A 453 -66.83 -15.12 20.55
CA LEU A 453 -67.87 -14.85 21.55
C LEU A 453 -68.95 -13.91 21.01
N GLN A 454 -68.57 -12.82 20.32
CA GLN A 454 -69.53 -11.91 19.69
C GLN A 454 -70.35 -12.57 18.59
N GLN A 455 -69.72 -13.44 17.78
CA GLN A 455 -70.43 -14.20 16.75
C GLN A 455 -71.43 -15.18 17.38
N GLU A 456 -71.05 -15.94 18.40
CA GLU A 456 -71.94 -16.85 19.13
C GLU A 456 -73.13 -16.11 19.75
N VAL A 457 -72.90 -14.93 20.36
CA VAL A 457 -73.99 -14.08 20.88
C VAL A 457 -74.92 -13.60 19.76
N SER A 458 -74.36 -13.21 18.61
CA SER A 458 -75.16 -12.81 17.44
C SER A 458 -75.96 -13.98 16.83
N TYR A 459 -75.40 -15.19 16.78
CA TYR A 459 -76.10 -16.39 16.31
C TYR A 459 -77.17 -16.85 17.30
N GLY A 460 -76.88 -16.80 18.61
CA GLY A 460 -77.85 -17.10 19.67
C GLY A 460 -79.02 -16.11 19.71
N LEU A 461 -78.77 -14.81 19.53
CA LEU A 461 -79.83 -13.79 19.41
C LEU A 461 -80.66 -13.95 18.13
N ASN A 462 -80.06 -14.42 17.02
CA ASN A 462 -80.80 -14.73 15.81
C ASN A 462 -81.67 -15.99 15.99
N MET A 463 -81.23 -17.01 16.74
CA MET A 463 -82.07 -18.18 17.07
C MET A 463 -83.24 -17.83 18.02
N VAL A 464 -83.11 -16.81 18.87
CA VAL A 464 -84.23 -16.33 19.71
C VAL A 464 -85.20 -15.45 18.89
N LYS A 465 -84.74 -14.76 17.83
CA LYS A 465 -85.60 -13.97 16.93
C LYS A 465 -86.36 -14.81 15.90
N PHE A 466 -85.83 -15.96 15.47
CA PHE A 466 -86.53 -16.92 14.62
C PHE A 466 -87.07 -18.05 15.49
N GLY A 467 -88.22 -17.83 16.12
CA GLY A 467 -88.80 -18.67 17.16
C GLY A 467 -88.78 -20.17 16.87
N VAL A 468 -88.07 -20.91 17.72
CA VAL A 468 -88.30 -22.35 17.96
C VAL A 468 -88.34 -22.55 19.46
N PHE A 469 -89.38 -22.05 20.11
CA PHE A 469 -89.90 -22.56 21.38
C PHE A 469 -91.32 -22.01 21.54
N ASP A 470 -92.31 -22.88 21.39
CA ASP A 470 -93.61 -22.74 22.05
C ASP A 470 -93.85 -24.06 22.81
N PRO A 471 -94.51 -24.01 23.99
CA PRO A 471 -94.36 -24.98 25.09
C PRO A 471 -94.94 -26.38 24.84
#